data_AF-W1YGV1-F1
#
_entry.id   AF-W1YGV1-F1
#
_cell.length_a   1.000
_cell.length_b   1.000
_cell.length_c   1.000
_cell.angle_alpha   90.00
_cell.angle_beta   90.00
_cell.angle_gamma   90.00
#
_symmetry.space_group_name_H-M   'P 1'
#
loop_
_entity.id
_entity.type
_entity.pdbx_description
1 polymer ?
#
loop_
_entity_poly.entity_id
_entity_poly.type
_entity_poly.pdbx_seq_one_letter_code
_entity_poly.pdbx_strand_id
1 'polypeptide(L)'
;ARKEFLKIGKPVFDRHKIYLVPDHFTPNKDIQSATQAKVMRDFVREHGITNYFEVGRMGIEHVILPEKGLIGPGEMMIGADS
;
A
#
# COMPACT_ATOMS: atom_id res chain seq x y z
N ALA A 1 -11.00 -1.93 1.60
CA ALA A 1 -10.34 -0.67 1.98
C ALA A 1 -10.83 0.55 1.19
N ARG A 2 -10.45 0.76 -0.09
CA ARG A 2 -10.78 2.00 -0.85
C ARG A 2 -12.26 2.41 -0.83
N LYS A 3 -13.18 1.46 -1.08
CA LYS A 3 -14.63 1.74 -1.06
C LYS A 3 -15.10 2.28 0.29
N GLU A 4 -14.62 1.72 1.40
CA GLU A 4 -14.98 2.17 2.75
C GLU A 4 -14.33 3.52 3.07
N PHE A 5 -13.06 3.73 2.68
CA PHE A 5 -12.39 5.01 2.83
C PHE A 5 -13.16 6.16 2.14
N LEU A 6 -13.66 5.93 0.91
CA LEU A 6 -14.44 6.94 0.19
C LEU A 6 -15.76 7.31 0.90
N LYS A 7 -16.38 6.37 1.63
CA LYS A 7 -17.59 6.66 2.41
C LYS A 7 -17.30 7.59 3.60
N ILE A 8 -16.08 7.60 4.12
CA ILE A 8 -15.66 8.50 5.21
C ILE A 8 -15.59 9.96 4.71
N GLY A 9 -15.25 10.18 3.44
CA GLY A 9 -15.25 11.50 2.82
C GLY A 9 -14.21 12.47 3.41
N LYS A 10 -13.07 11.94 3.89
CA LYS A 10 -11.96 12.72 4.46
C LYS A 10 -10.67 12.48 3.66
N PRO A 11 -9.74 13.46 3.64
CA PRO A 11 -8.41 13.23 3.06
C PRO A 11 -7.67 12.13 3.82
N VAL A 12 -6.62 11.58 3.20
CA VAL A 12 -5.70 10.67 3.88
C VAL A 12 -5.06 11.35 5.09
N PHE A 13 -4.84 10.60 6.16
CA PHE A 13 -4.31 11.13 7.42
C PHE A 13 -2.92 11.78 7.25
N ASP A 14 -1.98 11.02 6.71
CA ASP A 14 -0.63 11.48 6.39
C ASP A 14 -0.06 10.63 5.25
N ARG A 15 0.21 11.26 4.11
CA ARG A 15 0.71 10.60 2.90
C ARG A 15 2.09 9.94 3.06
N HIS A 16 2.84 10.32 4.10
CA HIS A 16 4.16 9.77 4.44
C HIS A 16 4.09 8.65 5.48
N LYS A 17 2.94 8.42 6.11
CA LYS A 17 2.70 7.33 7.09
C LYS A 17 1.79 6.22 6.55
N ILE A 18 1.48 6.26 5.26
CA ILE A 18 0.70 5.23 4.58
C ILE A 18 1.63 4.44 3.66
N TYR A 19 1.63 3.13 3.81
CA TYR A 19 2.47 2.19 3.06
C TYR A 19 1.57 1.29 2.23
N LEU A 20 1.85 1.17 0.94
CA LEU A 20 1.08 0.35 0.01
C LEU A 20 2.02 -0.58 -0.76
N VAL A 21 1.85 -1.88 -0.55
CA VAL A 21 2.66 -2.95 -1.14
C VAL A 21 1.70 -3.96 -1.80
N PRO A 22 1.62 -4.05 -3.14
CA PRO A 22 0.73 -4.98 -3.82
C PRO A 22 1.35 -6.38 -4.00
N ASP A 23 1.98 -6.97 -2.98
CA ASP A 23 2.79 -8.19 -3.07
C ASP A 23 1.99 -9.48 -3.35
N HIS A 24 0.75 -9.58 -2.90
CA HIS A 24 -0.07 -10.79 -3.03
C HIS A 24 -0.49 -11.15 -4.46
N PHE A 25 -0.63 -10.14 -5.33
CA PHE A 25 -1.16 -10.32 -6.68
C PHE A 25 -0.31 -9.64 -7.75
N THR A 26 0.95 -9.34 -7.43
CA THR A 26 1.93 -8.88 -8.41
C THR A 26 3.17 -9.79 -8.42
N PRO A 27 3.70 -10.17 -9.60
CA PRO A 27 3.23 -9.82 -10.94
C PRO A 27 1.81 -10.35 -11.24
N ASN A 28 1.05 -9.58 -12.04
CA ASN A 28 -0.39 -9.80 -12.24
C ASN A 28 -0.64 -11.08 -13.04
N LYS A 29 -1.35 -12.05 -12.45
CA LYS A 29 -1.67 -13.34 -13.08
C LYS A 29 -2.86 -13.28 -14.05
N ASP A 30 -3.75 -12.30 -13.86
CA ASP A 30 -5.01 -12.18 -14.59
C ASP A 30 -5.51 -10.72 -14.63
N ILE A 31 -6.62 -10.47 -15.34
CA ILE A 31 -7.21 -9.13 -15.48
C ILE A 31 -7.69 -8.57 -14.13
N GLN A 32 -8.15 -9.44 -13.22
CA GLN A 32 -8.66 -9.00 -11.92
C GLN A 32 -7.53 -8.46 -11.04
N SER A 33 -6.41 -9.18 -10.96
CA SER A 33 -5.18 -8.72 -10.29
C SER A 33 -4.61 -7.46 -10.95
N ALA A 34 -4.63 -7.36 -12.28
CA ALA A 34 -4.24 -6.13 -13.00
C ALA A 34 -5.14 -4.94 -12.62
N THR A 35 -6.45 -5.15 -12.53
CA THR A 35 -7.41 -4.12 -12.15
C THR A 35 -7.20 -3.69 -10.70
N GLN A 36 -6.98 -4.63 -9.78
CA GLN A 36 -6.70 -4.32 -8.37
C GLN A 36 -5.41 -3.49 -8.21
N ALA A 37 -4.32 -3.89 -8.88
CA ALA A 37 -3.07 -3.14 -8.87
C ALA A 37 -3.25 -1.72 -9.43
N LYS A 38 -4.04 -1.58 -10.51
CA LYS A 38 -4.39 -0.26 -11.07
C LYS A 38 -5.15 0.60 -10.05
N VAL A 39 -6.17 0.04 -9.39
CA VAL A 39 -6.95 0.78 -8.37
C VAL A 39 -6.06 1.29 -7.24
N MET A 40 -5.10 0.48 -6.78
CA MET A 40 -4.12 0.91 -5.77
C MET A 40 -3.21 2.02 -6.31
N ARG A 41 -2.68 1.88 -7.53
CA ARG A 41 -1.83 2.90 -8.17
C ARG A 41 -2.56 4.22 -8.38
N ASP A 42 -3.82 4.18 -8.79
CA ASP A 42 -4.64 5.38 -8.95
C ASP A 42 -4.85 6.07 -7.59
N PHE A 43 -5.12 5.31 -6.53
CA PHE A 43 -5.26 5.84 -5.17
C PHE A 43 -3.97 6.49 -4.66
N VAL A 44 -2.82 5.89 -4.93
CA VAL A 44 -1.50 6.48 -4.62
C VAL A 44 -1.32 7.82 -5.31
N ARG A 45 -1.64 7.91 -6.61
CA ARG A 45 -1.52 9.14 -7.40
C ARG A 45 -2.49 10.21 -6.95
N GLU A 46 -3.74 9.84 -6.69
CA GLU A 46 -4.80 10.73 -6.22
C GLU A 46 -4.44 11.41 -4.89
N HIS A 47 -3.82 10.67 -3.97
CA HIS A 47 -3.49 11.18 -2.64
C HIS A 47 -2.01 11.52 -2.43
N GLY A 48 -1.18 11.38 -3.47
CA GLY A 48 0.25 11.66 -3.41
C GLY A 48 1.00 10.84 -2.36
N ILE A 49 0.62 9.58 -2.16
CA ILE A 49 1.25 8.68 -1.17
C ILE A 49 2.70 8.41 -1.58
N THR A 50 3.64 8.61 -0.66
CA THR A 50 5.07 8.50 -0.99
C THR A 50 5.62 7.08 -0.86
N ASN A 51 5.02 6.27 0.00
CA ASN A 51 5.52 4.92 0.28
C ASN A 51 4.72 3.87 -0.50
N TYR A 52 4.90 3.89 -1.82
CA TYR A 52 4.32 2.91 -2.73
C TYR A 52 5.42 2.02 -3.33
N PHE A 53 5.28 0.70 -3.15
CA PHE A 53 6.30 -0.28 -3.51
C PHE A 53 5.76 -1.26 -4.56
N GLU A 54 5.67 -0.83 -5.82
CA GLU A 54 5.18 -1.67 -6.92
C GLU A 54 6.27 -2.53 -7.59
N VAL A 55 5.88 -3.30 -8.61
CA VAL A 55 6.77 -4.18 -9.39
C VAL A 55 8.11 -3.49 -9.72
N GLY A 56 9.21 -4.18 -9.44
CA GLY A 56 10.57 -3.67 -9.56
C GLY A 56 11.12 -2.98 -8.30
N ARG A 57 10.25 -2.64 -7.34
CA ARG A 57 10.61 -2.07 -6.03
C ARG A 57 9.92 -2.75 -4.84
N MET A 58 9.11 -3.78 -5.12
CA MET A 58 8.32 -4.53 -4.15
C MET A 58 9.09 -5.71 -3.56
N GLY A 59 8.52 -6.27 -2.49
CA GLY A 59 8.82 -7.56 -1.90
C GLY A 59 7.68 -7.90 -0.93
N ILE A 60 7.80 -8.98 -0.16
CA ILE A 60 6.79 -9.34 0.83
C ILE A 60 6.65 -8.21 1.85
N GLU A 61 5.44 -7.71 2.06
CA GLU A 61 5.18 -6.48 2.84
C GLU A 61 5.79 -6.54 4.25
N HIS A 62 5.61 -7.65 4.96
CA HIS A 62 6.15 -7.89 6.30
C HIS A 62 7.67 -7.97 6.34
N VAL A 63 8.33 -8.16 5.20
CA VAL A 63 9.79 -8.23 5.08
C VAL A 63 10.36 -6.88 4.69
N ILE A 64 9.81 -6.25 3.63
CA ILE A 64 10.41 -5.02 3.09
C ILE A 64 10.26 -3.81 3.99
N LEU A 65 9.20 -3.76 4.82
CA LEU A 65 8.98 -2.62 5.71
C LEU A 65 10.04 -2.57 6.82
N PRO A 66 10.30 -3.67 7.57
CA PRO A 66 11.44 -3.72 8.50
C PRO A 66 12.80 -3.58 7.82
N GLU A 67 13.05 -4.27 6.69
CA GLU A 67 14.36 -4.23 6.01
C GLU A 67 14.74 -2.83 5.54
N LYS A 68 13.76 -2.02 5.15
CA LYS A 68 13.98 -0.63 4.74
C LYS A 68 14.03 0.35 5.93
N GLY A 69 13.92 -0.13 7.16
CA GLY A 69 13.88 0.71 8.37
C GLY A 69 12.65 1.61 8.43
N LEU A 70 11.54 1.19 7.80
CA LEU A 70 10.28 1.93 7.78
C LEU A 70 9.42 1.69 9.03
N ILE A 71 9.86 0.75 9.87
CA ILE A 71 9.33 0.47 11.19
C ILE A 71 10.48 0.08 12.12
N GLY A 72 10.48 0.59 13.34
CA GLY A 72 11.49 0.30 14.35
C GLY A 72 10.95 0.07 15.77
N PRO A 73 11.83 -0.23 16.74
CA PRO A 73 11.44 -0.41 18.13
C PRO A 73 10.73 0.83 18.69
N GLY A 74 9.57 0.62 19.34
CA GLY A 74 8.78 1.69 19.95
C GLY A 74 7.76 2.36 19.02
N GLU A 75 7.73 1.99 17.74
CA GLU A 75 6.74 2.49 16.78
C GLU A 75 5.52 1.56 16.67
N MET A 76 4.39 2.11 16.24
CA MET A 76 3.14 1.38 16.02
C MET A 76 2.74 1.46 14.56
N MET A 77 2.54 0.30 13.94
CA MET A 77 2.01 0.14 12.60
C MET A 77 0.79 -0.77 12.65
N ILE A 78 -0.28 -0.39 11.93
CA ILE A 78 -1.50 -1.19 11.81
C ILE A 78 -1.60 -1.60 10.34
N GLY A 79 -1.59 -2.92 10.10
CA GLY A 79 -1.69 -3.53 8.78
C GLY A 79 -3.11 -4.02 8.46
N ALA A 80 -3.37 -4.26 7.17
CA ALA A 80 -4.62 -4.88 6.70
C ALA A 80 -4.45 -6.36 6.33
N ASP A 81 -3.33 -6.96 6.73
CA ASP A 81 -2.96 -8.36 6.54
C ASP A 81 -2.75 -9.03 7.90
N SER A 82 -3.03 -10.34 8.00
CA SER A 82 -3.17 -11.09 9.27
C SER A 82 -1.92 -11.81 9.73
#